data_AF-A0A483AAB4-F1
#
_entry.id   AF-A0A483AAB4-F1
#
_cell.length_a   1.000
_cell.length_b   1.000
_cell.length_c   1.000
_cell.angle_alpha   90.00
_cell.angle_beta   90.00
_cell.angle_gamma   90.00
#
_symmetry.space_group_name_H-M   'P 1'
#
loop_
_entity.id
_entity.type
_entity.pdbx_description
1 polymer ?
#
loop_
_entity_poly.entity_id
_entity_poly.type
_entity_poly.pdbx_seq_one_letter_code
_entity_poly.pdbx_strand_id
1 'polypeptide(L)'
;MEYINILYQFVRGDLSNEDFEKYIYNDQLIESHISNSLYQSLIEANFKDKNTVADIKNLINDFLLNNYTPKCKCCLIRNLDRSGFGSDFSENIFSHLKKVKIKGEDYWWISLYDCNVCHQVWLVAQDENDDDFYFMRLDNTQIQDIKDNNWPMIFDNYNNLSTIISTSSRFSEY
;
A
#
# COMPACT_ATOMS: atom_id res chain seq x y z
N MET A 1 8.43 -2.37 -16.35
CA MET A 1 7.28 -2.00 -15.48
C MET A 1 7.50 -2.39 -14.02
N GLU A 2 8.42 -3.30 -13.70
CA GLU A 2 8.76 -3.70 -12.32
C GLU A 2 9.23 -2.52 -11.45
N TYR A 3 10.08 -1.63 -11.98
CA TYR A 3 10.57 -0.45 -11.25
C TYR A 3 9.43 0.48 -10.76
N ILE A 4 8.33 0.60 -11.50
CA ILE A 4 7.18 1.43 -11.10
C ILE A 4 6.58 0.90 -9.80
N ASN A 5 6.45 -0.43 -9.68
CA ASN A 5 5.95 -1.05 -8.46
C ASN A 5 6.92 -0.84 -7.29
N ILE A 6 8.24 -0.92 -7.53
CA ILE A 6 9.25 -0.61 -6.51
C ILE A 6 9.14 0.85 -6.04
N LEU A 7 8.99 1.81 -6.96
CA LEU A 7 8.78 3.22 -6.63
C LEU A 7 7.53 3.41 -5.76
N TYR A 8 6.39 2.79 -6.13
CA TYR A 8 5.18 2.85 -5.29
C TYR A 8 5.39 2.23 -3.91
N GLN A 9 6.05 1.07 -3.83
CA GLN A 9 6.36 0.40 -2.56
C GLN A 9 7.21 1.30 -1.65
N PHE A 10 8.21 1.97 -2.20
CA PHE A 10 9.04 2.90 -1.43
C PHE A 10 8.24 4.13 -0.96
N VAL A 11 7.50 4.78 -1.86
CA VAL A 11 6.67 5.96 -1.52
C VAL A 11 5.71 5.65 -0.38
N ARG A 12 4.97 4.54 -0.48
CA ARG A 12 4.00 4.15 0.57
C ARG A 12 4.66 3.49 1.79
N GLY A 13 5.95 3.17 1.75
CA GLY A 13 6.70 2.63 2.89
C GLY A 13 6.55 1.12 3.10
N ASP A 14 6.25 0.37 2.04
CA ASP A 14 6.35 -1.10 2.04
C ASP A 14 7.78 -1.59 1.78
N LEU A 15 8.64 -0.71 1.25
CA LEU A 15 10.06 -0.97 1.04
C LEU A 15 10.88 -0.07 1.99
N SER A 16 11.86 -0.68 2.67
CA SER A 16 12.75 0.05 3.57
C SER A 16 13.64 1.02 2.78
N ASN A 17 14.11 2.09 3.45
CA ASN A 17 15.05 3.02 2.84
C ASN A 17 16.33 2.33 2.37
N GLU A 18 16.84 1.40 3.18
CA GLU A 18 18.07 0.64 2.90
C GLU A 18 17.91 -0.28 1.70
N ASP A 19 16.77 -0.95 1.56
CA ASP A 19 16.53 -1.85 0.43
C ASP A 19 16.23 -1.08 -0.85
N PHE A 20 15.55 0.06 -0.74
CA PHE A 20 15.35 0.96 -1.88
C PHE A 20 16.67 1.57 -2.36
N GLU A 21 17.53 2.04 -1.45
CA GLU A 21 18.87 2.54 -1.78
C GLU A 21 19.71 1.48 -2.51
N LYS A 22 19.74 0.24 -1.99
CA LYS A 22 20.41 -0.89 -2.67
C LYS A 22 19.82 -1.15 -4.05
N TYR A 23 18.51 -1.04 -4.23
CA TYR A 23 17.87 -1.22 -5.52
C TYR A 23 18.34 -0.17 -6.53
N ILE A 24 18.36 1.12 -6.15
CA ILE A 24 18.81 2.21 -7.01
C ILE A 24 20.26 2.02 -7.46
N TYR A 25 21.16 1.57 -6.57
CA TYR A 25 22.56 1.37 -6.92
C TYR A 25 22.83 0.14 -7.80
N ASN A 26 21.98 -0.89 -7.72
CA ASN A 26 22.21 -2.16 -8.42
C ASN A 26 21.45 -2.26 -9.76
N ASP A 27 20.37 -1.51 -9.93
CA ASP A 27 19.55 -1.58 -11.15
C ASP A 27 19.99 -0.53 -12.17
N GLN A 28 20.82 -0.95 -13.13
CA GLN A 28 21.26 -0.11 -14.26
C GLN A 28 20.10 0.30 -15.20
N LEU A 29 18.95 -0.38 -15.14
CA LEU A 29 17.83 -0.08 -16.02
C LEU A 29 16.98 1.09 -15.51
N ILE A 30 16.98 1.38 -14.21
CA ILE A 30 16.16 2.46 -13.67
C ILE A 30 16.56 3.83 -14.22
N GLU A 31 17.86 4.06 -14.43
CA GLU A 31 18.41 5.27 -15.04
C GLU A 31 17.80 5.52 -16.43
N SER A 32 17.58 4.47 -17.21
CA SER A 32 17.01 4.57 -18.56
C SER A 32 15.49 4.83 -18.59
N HIS A 33 14.82 4.70 -17.44
CA HIS A 33 13.35 4.71 -17.34
C HIS A 33 12.78 5.91 -16.57
N ILE A 34 13.61 6.64 -15.83
CA ILE A 34 13.21 7.86 -15.12
C ILE A 34 13.94 9.07 -15.71
N SER A 35 13.48 10.28 -15.40
CA SER A 35 14.19 11.48 -15.88
C SER A 35 15.59 11.54 -15.27
N ASN A 36 16.57 12.04 -16.04
CA ASN A 36 17.93 12.23 -15.54
C ASN A 36 17.94 13.08 -14.26
N SER A 37 17.09 14.12 -14.17
CA SER A 37 16.94 14.92 -12.96
C SER A 37 16.51 14.10 -11.74
N LEU A 38 15.53 13.20 -11.88
CA LEU A 38 15.06 12.36 -10.78
C LEU A 38 16.15 11.36 -10.39
N TYR A 39 16.79 10.73 -11.37
CA TYR A 39 17.88 9.78 -11.10
C TYR A 39 19.02 10.41 -10.32
N GLN A 40 19.47 11.61 -10.70
CA GLN A 40 20.50 12.36 -9.97
C GLN A 40 20.09 12.62 -8.51
N SER A 41 18.85 13.06 -8.28
CA SER A 41 18.34 13.25 -6.92
C SER A 41 18.33 11.95 -6.10
N LEU A 42 18.04 10.80 -6.72
CA LEU A 42 18.04 9.51 -6.02
C LEU A 42 19.44 9.05 -5.61
N ILE A 43 20.45 9.21 -6.48
CA ILE A 43 21.81 8.75 -6.18
C ILE A 43 22.56 9.66 -5.20
N GLU A 44 22.20 10.95 -5.13
CA GLU A 44 22.77 11.94 -4.21
C GLU A 44 22.07 11.96 -2.84
N ALA A 45 20.90 11.34 -2.73
CA ALA A 45 20.10 11.35 -1.51
C ALA A 45 20.78 10.61 -0.35
N ASN A 46 20.73 11.21 0.83
CA ASN A 46 21.06 10.52 2.08
C ASN A 46 19.81 9.82 2.64
N PHE A 47 19.64 8.53 2.37
CA PHE A 47 18.49 7.72 2.80
C PHE A 47 18.37 7.49 4.32
N LYS A 48 19.37 7.95 5.10
CA LYS A 48 19.33 7.96 6.58
C LYS A 48 18.71 9.24 7.13
N ASP A 49 18.68 10.32 6.35
CA ASP A 49 18.07 11.58 6.76
C ASP A 49 16.57 11.58 6.47
N LYS A 50 15.75 11.83 7.49
CA LYS A 50 14.29 11.73 7.38
C LYS A 50 13.69 12.78 6.45
N ASN A 51 14.23 14.00 6.45
CA ASN A 51 13.72 15.09 5.62
C ASN A 51 14.03 14.81 4.15
N THR A 52 15.28 14.41 3.87
CA THR A 52 15.71 13.99 2.54
C THR A 52 14.84 12.85 2.01
N VAL A 53 14.54 11.84 2.84
CA VAL A 53 13.66 10.73 2.44
C VAL A 53 12.25 11.22 2.12
N ALA A 54 11.70 12.14 2.91
CA ALA A 54 10.38 12.73 2.63
C ALA A 54 10.38 13.48 1.29
N ASP A 55 11.40 14.28 1.02
CA ASP A 55 11.55 15.02 -0.23
C ASP A 55 11.67 14.08 -1.43
N ILE A 56 12.47 13.03 -1.32
CA ILE A 56 12.60 12.01 -2.37
C ILE A 56 11.27 11.30 -2.62
N LYS A 57 10.52 10.95 -1.56
CA LYS A 57 9.19 10.34 -1.73
C LYS A 57 8.23 11.27 -2.45
N ASN A 58 8.26 12.58 -2.16
CA ASN A 58 7.45 13.57 -2.87
C ASN A 58 7.84 13.65 -4.36
N LEU A 59 9.14 13.73 -4.66
CA LEU A 59 9.64 13.74 -6.05
C LEU A 59 9.24 12.50 -6.84
N ILE A 60 9.37 11.32 -6.24
CA ILE A 60 8.93 10.07 -6.87
C ILE A 60 7.41 10.08 -7.07
N ASN A 61 6.64 10.51 -6.07
CA ASN A 61 5.19 10.57 -6.16
C ASN A 61 4.73 11.51 -7.29
N ASP A 62 5.34 12.69 -7.42
CA ASP A 62 5.06 13.63 -8.50
C ASP A 62 5.41 13.03 -9.87
N PHE A 63 6.56 12.37 -9.99
CA PHE A 63 6.94 11.66 -11.20
C PHE A 63 5.90 10.58 -11.57
N LEU A 64 5.47 9.77 -10.59
CA LEU A 64 4.48 8.72 -10.80
C LEU A 64 3.12 9.30 -11.22
N LEU A 65 2.64 10.36 -10.58
CA LEU A 65 1.34 10.96 -10.92
C LEU A 65 1.34 11.59 -12.31
N ASN A 66 2.45 12.23 -12.70
CA ASN A 66 2.57 12.91 -13.99
C ASN A 66 2.81 11.97 -15.17
N ASN A 67 3.46 10.82 -14.95
CA ASN A 67 3.85 9.91 -16.03
C ASN A 67 3.04 8.59 -16.03
N TYR A 68 2.48 8.20 -14.90
CA TYR A 68 1.81 6.92 -14.68
C TYR A 68 0.55 7.09 -13.84
N THR A 69 -0.39 7.91 -14.34
CA THR A 69 -1.65 8.17 -13.63
C THR A 69 -2.37 6.85 -13.31
N PRO A 70 -2.52 6.50 -12.02
CA PRO A 70 -3.04 5.21 -11.64
C PRO A 70 -4.55 5.17 -11.90
N LYS A 71 -5.01 4.10 -12.56
CA LYS A 71 -6.43 3.90 -12.86
C LYS A 71 -7.26 3.49 -11.63
N CYS A 72 -6.61 3.15 -10.53
CA CYS A 72 -7.24 2.84 -9.25
C CYS A 72 -6.28 3.21 -8.11
N LYS A 73 -6.79 3.32 -6.88
CA LYS A 73 -5.98 3.69 -5.72
C LYS A 73 -5.15 2.53 -5.13
N CYS A 74 -5.25 1.31 -5.65
CA CYS A 74 -4.60 0.13 -5.06
C CYS A 74 -3.09 0.25 -4.96
N CYS A 75 -2.41 0.92 -5.90
CA CYS A 75 -0.95 1.13 -5.83
C CYS A 75 -0.54 2.10 -4.71
N LEU A 76 -1.48 2.93 -4.24
CA LEU A 76 -1.25 3.91 -3.19
C LEU A 76 -1.42 3.32 -1.79
N ILE A 77 -2.10 2.18 -1.63
CA ILE A 77 -2.36 1.56 -0.31
C ILE A 77 -1.14 0.74 0.11
N ARG A 78 -0.70 0.87 1.37
CA ARG A 78 0.36 0.01 1.94
C ARG A 78 -0.06 -1.46 1.93
N ASN A 79 0.90 -2.36 2.11
CA ASN A 79 0.59 -3.79 2.26
C ASN A 79 -0.26 -4.05 3.51
N LEU A 80 -0.10 -3.23 4.55
CA LEU A 80 -0.94 -3.20 5.74
C LEU A 80 -1.25 -1.73 6.07
N ASP A 81 -2.51 -1.30 5.93
CA ASP A 81 -2.90 0.11 6.00
C ASP A 81 -4.24 0.33 6.71
N ARG A 82 -4.45 1.52 7.27
CA ARG A 82 -5.71 1.96 7.89
C ARG A 82 -6.21 3.19 7.15
N SER A 83 -7.51 3.21 6.86
CA SER A 83 -8.18 4.37 6.30
C SER A 83 -9.43 4.68 7.11
N GLY A 84 -9.46 5.87 7.72
CA GLY A 84 -10.68 6.39 8.31
C GLY A 84 -11.74 6.70 7.25
N PHE A 85 -13.00 6.47 7.59
CA PHE A 85 -14.14 6.91 6.78
C PHE A 85 -14.20 8.43 6.68
N GLY A 86 -14.69 8.94 5.54
CA GLY A 86 -14.76 10.37 5.26
C GLY A 86 -13.41 11.05 4.97
N SER A 87 -12.34 10.28 4.76
CA SER A 87 -11.12 10.82 4.16
C SER A 87 -11.26 10.84 2.64
N ASP A 88 -10.68 11.84 1.96
CA ASP A 88 -10.60 11.90 0.49
C ASP A 88 -10.04 10.59 -0.12
N PHE A 89 -9.25 9.87 0.68
CA PHE A 89 -8.74 8.55 0.37
C PHE A 89 -9.82 7.46 0.40
N SER A 90 -10.57 7.31 1.49
CA SER A 90 -11.58 6.24 1.67
C SER A 90 -12.79 6.37 0.76
N GLU A 91 -13.26 7.59 0.46
CA GLU A 91 -14.45 7.78 -0.39
C GLU A 91 -14.28 7.20 -1.80
N ASN A 92 -13.03 7.13 -2.27
CA ASN A 92 -12.71 6.65 -3.61
C ASN A 92 -12.03 5.27 -3.63
N ILE A 93 -11.58 4.74 -2.49
CA ILE A 93 -10.85 3.47 -2.47
C ILE A 93 -11.77 2.32 -2.90
N PHE A 94 -13.01 2.33 -2.42
CA PHE A 94 -14.00 1.30 -2.70
C PHE A 94 -14.66 1.43 -4.08
N SER A 95 -14.46 2.54 -4.79
CA SER A 95 -15.03 2.74 -6.15
C SER A 95 -14.62 1.64 -7.14
N HIS A 96 -13.45 1.06 -6.94
CA HIS A 96 -12.90 -0.02 -7.77
C HIS A 96 -12.80 -1.36 -7.04
N LEU A 97 -13.20 -1.44 -5.77
CA LEU A 97 -13.11 -2.67 -4.98
C LEU A 97 -14.48 -3.35 -4.90
N LYS A 98 -14.54 -4.59 -5.37
CA LYS A 98 -15.73 -5.43 -5.27
C LYS A 98 -15.56 -6.41 -4.11
N LYS A 99 -16.52 -6.44 -3.18
CA LYS A 99 -16.59 -7.49 -2.15
C LYS A 99 -16.87 -8.84 -2.81
N VAL A 100 -15.99 -9.82 -2.58
CA VAL A 100 -16.02 -11.14 -3.21
C VAL A 100 -16.53 -12.21 -2.26
N LYS A 101 -16.06 -12.20 -1.01
CA LYS A 101 -16.34 -13.25 -0.01
C LYS A 101 -16.30 -12.63 1.39
N ILE A 102 -17.17 -13.07 2.29
CA ILE A 102 -17.07 -12.77 3.72
C ILE A 102 -16.42 -13.95 4.44
N LYS A 103 -15.67 -13.71 5.52
CA LYS A 103 -14.96 -14.79 6.23
C LYS A 103 -15.92 -15.79 6.89
N GLY A 104 -17.00 -15.28 7.49
CA GLY A 104 -18.04 -16.06 8.14
C GLY A 104 -18.87 -15.17 9.06
N GLU A 105 -19.94 -15.70 9.63
CA GLU A 105 -20.83 -14.93 10.52
C GLU A 105 -20.13 -14.46 11.80
N ASP A 106 -19.27 -15.31 12.39
CA ASP A 106 -18.47 -14.96 13.57
C ASP A 106 -17.39 -13.90 13.30
N TYR A 107 -17.10 -13.63 12.03
CA TYR A 107 -16.11 -12.67 11.55
C TYR A 107 -16.73 -11.72 10.52
N TRP A 108 -17.97 -11.28 10.78
CA TRP A 108 -18.79 -10.50 9.84
C TRP A 108 -18.11 -9.19 9.38
N TRP A 109 -17.18 -8.66 10.18
CA TRP A 109 -16.38 -7.48 9.85
C TRP A 109 -15.25 -7.74 8.85
N ILE A 110 -14.94 -9.00 8.53
CA ILE A 110 -13.82 -9.40 7.66
C ILE A 110 -14.35 -9.85 6.30
N SER A 111 -13.85 -9.21 5.24
CA SER A 111 -14.25 -9.46 3.86
C SER A 111 -13.06 -9.47 2.91
N LEU A 112 -13.15 -10.30 1.88
CA LEU A 112 -12.26 -10.30 0.73
C LEU A 112 -12.79 -9.31 -0.31
N TYR A 113 -11.92 -8.43 -0.79
CA TYR A 113 -12.19 -7.50 -1.88
C TYR A 113 -11.24 -7.75 -3.04
N ASP A 114 -11.75 -7.61 -4.27
CA ASP A 114 -10.96 -7.66 -5.49
C ASP A 114 -11.11 -6.34 -6.26
N CYS A 115 -9.99 -5.79 -6.71
CA CYS A 115 -10.00 -4.60 -7.54
C CYS A 115 -10.35 -4.93 -8.99
N ASN A 116 -11.45 -4.36 -9.50
CA ASN A 116 -11.88 -4.58 -10.89
C ASN A 116 -10.99 -3.94 -11.96
N VAL A 117 -9.97 -3.16 -11.56
CA VAL A 117 -9.01 -2.49 -12.48
C VAL A 117 -7.66 -3.20 -12.51
N CYS A 118 -7.07 -3.47 -11.34
CA CYS A 118 -5.73 -4.04 -11.23
C CYS A 118 -5.69 -5.48 -10.71
N HIS A 119 -6.84 -6.05 -10.34
CA HIS A 119 -6.98 -7.39 -9.78
C HIS A 119 -6.18 -7.65 -8.49
N GLN A 120 -5.73 -6.58 -7.82
CA GLN A 120 -5.20 -6.70 -6.47
C GLN A 120 -6.32 -7.13 -5.53
N VAL A 121 -6.07 -8.24 -4.83
CA VAL A 121 -6.98 -8.75 -3.81
C VAL A 121 -6.55 -8.24 -2.43
N TRP A 122 -7.54 -7.88 -1.62
CA TRP A 122 -7.39 -7.30 -0.29
C TRP A 122 -8.21 -8.09 0.71
N LEU A 123 -7.61 -8.39 1.86
CA LEU A 123 -8.35 -8.70 3.07
C LEU A 123 -8.68 -7.38 3.76
N VAL A 124 -9.96 -7.12 4.00
CA VAL A 124 -10.43 -5.87 4.59
C VAL A 124 -11.21 -6.19 5.85
N ALA A 125 -10.84 -5.55 6.96
CA ALA A 125 -11.63 -5.50 8.18
C ALA A 125 -12.26 -4.12 8.34
N GLN A 126 -13.49 -4.07 8.83
CA GLN A 126 -14.23 -2.84 9.12
C GLN A 126 -14.47 -2.73 10.62
N ASP A 127 -14.10 -1.61 11.23
CA ASP A 127 -14.49 -1.28 12.60
C ASP A 127 -15.73 -0.38 12.55
N GLU A 128 -16.86 -0.87 13.08
CA GLU A 128 -18.12 -0.12 13.11
C GLU A 128 -18.15 0.97 14.19
N ASN A 129 -17.21 0.99 15.14
CA ASN A 129 -17.18 2.02 16.18
C ASN A 129 -16.59 3.34 15.66
N ASP A 130 -15.51 3.23 14.88
CA ASP A 130 -14.72 4.36 14.38
C ASP A 130 -14.87 4.56 12.86
N ASP A 131 -15.69 3.73 12.20
CA ASP A 131 -15.83 3.64 10.74
C ASP A 131 -14.46 3.50 10.03
N ASP A 132 -13.53 2.76 10.63
CA ASP A 132 -12.21 2.55 10.05
C ASP A 132 -12.18 1.29 9.17
N PHE A 133 -11.43 1.38 8.07
CA PHE A 133 -11.11 0.24 7.22
C PHE A 133 -9.63 -0.13 7.36
N TYR A 134 -9.39 -1.42 7.60
CA TYR A 134 -8.08 -2.01 7.76
C TYR A 134 -7.81 -2.91 6.56
N PHE A 135 -6.72 -2.66 5.84
CA PHE A 135 -6.39 -3.34 4.59
C PHE A 135 -5.15 -4.20 4.77
N MET A 136 -5.20 -5.44 4.27
CA MET A 136 -4.03 -6.28 4.04
C MET A 136 -4.00 -6.70 2.57
N ARG A 137 -2.89 -6.36 1.88
CA ARG A 137 -2.63 -6.79 0.51
C ARG A 137 -2.36 -8.28 0.50
N LEU A 138 -3.06 -9.01 -0.36
CA LEU A 138 -2.88 -10.46 -0.49
C LEU A 138 -2.00 -10.82 -1.68
N ASP A 139 -1.12 -11.79 -1.48
CA ASP A 139 -0.40 -12.47 -2.55
C ASP A 139 -1.19 -13.69 -3.07
N ASN A 140 -0.69 -14.32 -4.14
CA ASN A 140 -1.35 -15.47 -4.76
C ASN A 140 -1.48 -16.68 -3.84
N THR A 141 -0.54 -16.87 -2.92
CA THR A 141 -0.55 -17.98 -1.95
C THR A 141 -1.68 -17.75 -0.95
N GLN A 142 -1.76 -16.56 -0.36
CA GLN A 142 -2.81 -16.20 0.60
C GLN A 142 -4.20 -16.20 -0.04
N ILE A 143 -4.32 -15.78 -1.31
CA ILE A 143 -5.58 -15.88 -2.06
C ILE A 143 -6.00 -17.36 -2.20
N GLN A 144 -5.05 -18.25 -2.47
CA GLN A 144 -5.33 -19.68 -2.58
C GLN A 144 -5.73 -20.27 -1.23
N ASP A 145 -5.03 -19.93 -0.16
CA ASP A 145 -5.36 -20.36 1.20
C ASP A 145 -6.80 -19.98 1.58
N ILE A 146 -7.23 -18.75 1.28
CA ILE A 146 -8.61 -18.28 1.54
C ILE A 146 -9.66 -19.06 0.72
N LYS A 147 -9.33 -19.51 -0.50
CA LYS A 147 -10.22 -20.38 -1.29
C LYS A 147 -10.41 -21.73 -0.61
N ASP A 148 -9.35 -22.24 0.01
CA ASP A 148 -9.34 -23.48 0.79
C ASP A 148 -9.84 -23.28 2.24
N ASN A 149 -10.45 -22.11 2.52
CA ASN A 149 -10.96 -21.67 3.83
C ASN A 149 -9.90 -21.52 4.93
N ASN A 150 -8.63 -21.39 4.56
CA ASN A 150 -7.52 -21.03 5.45
C ASN A 150 -7.32 -19.51 5.43
N TRP A 151 -8.05 -18.79 6.29
CA TRP A 151 -7.97 -17.33 6.33
C TRP A 151 -6.80 -16.83 7.19
N PRO A 152 -6.13 -15.74 6.80
CA PRO A 152 -5.25 -15.02 7.70
C PRO A 152 -5.99 -14.62 8.98
N MET A 153 -5.32 -14.74 10.13
CA MET A 153 -5.89 -14.42 11.43
C MET A 153 -5.60 -12.99 11.89
N ILE A 154 -4.94 -12.19 11.05
CA ILE A 154 -4.43 -10.86 11.41
C ILE A 154 -5.52 -9.94 11.94
N PHE A 155 -6.76 -10.04 11.44
CA PHE A 155 -7.88 -9.18 11.83
C PHE A 155 -8.94 -9.88 12.71
N ASP A 156 -8.65 -11.08 13.23
CA ASP A 156 -9.63 -11.92 13.91
C ASP A 156 -10.01 -11.39 15.29
N ASN A 157 -9.15 -10.58 15.90
CA ASN A 157 -9.47 -9.88 17.13
C ASN A 157 -9.93 -8.46 16.81
N TYR A 158 -11.25 -8.28 16.78
CA TYR A 158 -11.91 -6.99 16.53
C TYR A 158 -11.38 -5.87 17.43
N ASN A 159 -11.16 -6.14 18.72
CA ASN A 159 -10.72 -5.13 19.69
C ASN A 159 -9.26 -4.68 19.48
N ASN A 160 -8.51 -5.38 18.64
CA ASN A 160 -7.09 -5.12 18.39
C ASN A 160 -6.82 -4.55 17.00
N LEU A 161 -7.85 -4.26 16.19
CA LEU A 161 -7.67 -3.73 14.83
C LEU A 161 -6.78 -2.48 14.81
N SER A 162 -7.04 -1.52 15.70
CA SER A 162 -6.28 -0.28 15.81
C SER A 162 -4.81 -0.49 16.22
N THR A 163 -4.52 -1.52 17.02
CA THR A 163 -3.14 -1.84 17.46
C THR A 163 -2.28 -2.49 16.38
N ILE A 164 -2.91 -3.11 15.37
CA ILE A 164 -2.19 -3.79 14.28
C ILE A 164 -1.52 -2.77 13.34
N ILE A 165 -2.11 -1.57 13.22
CA ILE A 165 -1.70 -0.56 12.23
C ILE A 165 -1.07 0.68 12.88
N SER A 166 -1.10 0.81 14.21
CA SER A 166 -0.39 1.88 14.93
C SER A 166 1.15 1.82 14.73
N THR A 167 1.69 0.68 14.30
CA THR A 167 3.10 0.51 13.91
C THR A 167 3.41 0.93 12.47
N SER A 168 2.39 1.19 11.64
CA SER A 168 2.53 1.54 10.21
C SER A 168 1.75 2.81 9.84
N SER A 169 1.48 3.70 10.81
CA SER A 169 0.67 4.90 10.57
C SER A 169 1.26 5.77 9.46
N ARG A 170 0.45 5.98 8.43
CA ARG A 170 0.68 6.85 7.28
C ARG A 170 0.50 8.33 7.60
N PHE A 171 0.06 8.62 8.82
CA PHE A 171 -0.30 9.94 9.33
C PHE A 171 0.43 10.20 10.64
N SER A 172 1.75 10.31 10.60
CA SER A 172 2.42 11.29 11.47
C SER A 172 2.43 12.58 10.67
N GLU A 173 1.37 13.36 10.86
CA GLU A 173 1.29 14.82 10.77
C GLU A 173 2.30 15.51 9.82
N TYR A 174 1.77 16.07 8.72
CA TYR A 174 2.27 17.36 8.23
C TYR A 174 2.01 18.43 9.30
#